data_AF-A0AAD5VYG9-F1
#
_entry.id   AF-A0AAD5VYG9-F1
#
_cell.length_a   1.000
_cell.length_b   1.000
_cell.length_c   1.000
_cell.angle_alpha   90.00
_cell.angle_beta   90.00
_cell.angle_gamma   90.00
#
_symmetry.space_group_name_H-M   'P 1'
#
loop_
_entity.id
_entity.type
_entity.pdbx_description
1 polymer ?
#
loop_
_entity_poly.entity_id
_entity_poly.type
_entity_poly.pdbx_seq_one_letter_code
_entity_poly.pdbx_strand_id
1 'polypeptide(L)'
;MAHPLFQFATLLLGASSVIAAPFTLKARQGTVSAVSTTDFDQFNPFTFFAASAYCPPDKTKDWSCGANCDANPNFQPTASGGDGSDIQFWYVGFDPDLSTIVVAHQGTDPKKIQSLLTDADFFLDNFDANLFPGISDDIKAHNGFLDEHAKTAPDILAAVQQTMKDQNTNKVTAVGHSLGGALALLDAMFLSLQIPGVDIQMINYGQPRVGNQAFADFVDANLKITRITSRKDLVPIIPGRFLGFKHESSEIHIESGDGSIVSCPGQDNTDSQCSTGDAKNLFVADVEDHFGMCFRISVIMDTAAEHRARTAGPYGSVQMDTSCPPSAS
;
A
#
# COMPACT_ATOMS: atom_id res chain seq x y z
N MET A 1 39.80 43.16 -76.46
CA MET A 1 40.41 42.45 -75.32
C MET A 1 39.84 43.04 -74.03
N ALA A 2 38.79 42.42 -73.50
CA ALA A 2 38.22 42.67 -72.17
C ALA A 2 37.26 41.48 -71.91
N HIS A 3 37.57 40.64 -70.93
CA HIS A 3 36.65 39.62 -70.45
C HIS A 3 35.86 40.20 -69.27
N PRO A 4 34.51 40.06 -69.23
CA PRO A 4 33.79 40.18 -67.98
C PRO A 4 33.60 38.79 -67.35
N LEU A 5 34.07 38.70 -66.10
CA LEU A 5 33.71 37.69 -65.13
C LEU A 5 32.22 37.78 -64.80
N PHE A 6 31.53 36.64 -64.72
CA PHE A 6 30.31 36.54 -63.92
C PHE A 6 30.37 35.26 -63.06
N GLN A 7 30.15 35.48 -61.77
CA GLN A 7 30.31 34.56 -60.66
C GLN A 7 29.24 33.47 -60.67
N PHE A 8 29.65 32.22 -60.45
CA PHE A 8 28.74 31.16 -60.00
C PHE A 8 28.58 31.27 -58.48
N ALA A 9 27.37 31.56 -58.02
CA ALA A 9 27.00 31.47 -56.62
C ALA A 9 26.70 30.01 -56.27
N THR A 10 27.55 29.40 -55.45
CA THR A 10 27.31 28.07 -54.88
C THR A 10 26.29 28.18 -53.76
N LEU A 11 25.10 27.60 -53.96
CA LEU A 11 24.07 27.49 -52.94
C LEU A 11 24.48 26.40 -51.92
N LEU A 12 24.95 26.79 -50.74
CA LEU A 12 25.17 25.89 -49.61
C LEU A 12 23.81 25.51 -49.00
N LEU A 13 23.35 24.29 -49.26
CA LEU A 13 22.26 23.66 -48.53
C LEU A 13 22.76 23.28 -47.13
N GLY A 14 22.44 24.11 -46.14
CA GLY A 14 22.61 23.77 -44.73
C GLY A 14 21.62 22.67 -44.36
N ALA A 15 22.12 21.45 -44.14
CA ALA A 15 21.35 20.39 -43.51
C ALA A 15 21.22 20.70 -42.01
N SER A 16 20.08 21.28 -41.62
CA SER A 16 19.71 21.41 -40.21
C SER A 16 19.28 20.05 -39.69
N SER A 17 20.18 19.36 -38.99
CA SER A 17 19.85 18.16 -38.22
C SER A 17 18.90 18.55 -37.09
N VAL A 18 17.60 18.25 -37.25
CA VAL A 18 16.63 18.36 -36.15
C VAL A 18 16.87 17.19 -35.22
N ILE A 19 17.61 17.41 -34.13
CA ILE A 19 17.69 16.46 -33.03
C ILE A 19 16.34 16.56 -32.31
N ALA A 20 15.44 15.62 -32.59
CA ALA A 20 14.25 15.43 -31.80
C ALA A 20 14.69 14.97 -30.40
N ALA A 21 14.62 15.87 -29.41
CA ALA A 21 14.72 15.46 -28.02
C ALA A 21 13.57 14.49 -27.72
N PRO A 22 13.80 13.37 -27.02
CA PRO A 22 12.72 12.49 -26.60
C PRO A 22 11.81 13.31 -25.68
N PHE A 23 10.61 13.63 -26.16
CA PHE A 23 9.54 14.09 -25.30
C PHE A 23 9.15 12.90 -24.44
N THR A 24 9.63 12.87 -23.19
CA THR A 24 8.99 12.07 -22.16
C THR A 24 7.56 12.60 -22.02
N LEU A 25 6.59 11.85 -22.55
CA LEU A 25 5.19 12.06 -22.24
C LEU A 25 5.05 11.90 -20.73
N LYS A 26 5.09 13.01 -20.01
CA LYS A 26 4.67 13.04 -18.61
C LYS A 26 3.20 12.61 -18.64
N ALA A 27 2.91 11.38 -18.23
CA ALA A 27 1.54 10.92 -18.09
C ALA A 27 0.79 12.03 -17.32
N ARG A 28 -0.27 12.57 -17.92
CA ARG A 28 -1.13 13.50 -17.18
C ARG A 28 -1.62 12.70 -15.98
N GLN A 29 -1.15 13.05 -14.78
CA GLN A 29 -1.81 12.63 -13.56
C GLN A 29 -3.28 13.00 -13.74
N GLY A 30 -4.16 12.01 -13.62
CA GLY A 30 -5.59 12.26 -13.72
C GLY A 30 -6.01 13.33 -12.72
N THR A 31 -7.22 13.87 -12.87
CA THR A 31 -7.77 14.75 -11.84
C THR A 31 -8.14 13.92 -10.62
N VAL A 32 -7.75 14.37 -9.43
CA VAL A 32 -8.25 13.83 -8.16
C VAL A 32 -9.78 13.86 -8.17
N SER A 33 -10.41 12.79 -7.69
CA SER A 33 -11.87 12.65 -7.70
C SER A 33 -12.38 12.14 -6.37
N ALA A 34 -13.51 12.68 -5.90
CA ALA A 34 -14.15 12.20 -4.68
C ALA A 34 -14.57 10.73 -4.78
N VAL A 35 -14.43 10.00 -3.69
CA VAL A 35 -14.90 8.63 -3.49
C VAL A 35 -16.06 8.71 -2.50
N SER A 36 -17.18 8.05 -2.83
CA SER A 36 -18.32 8.04 -1.91
C SER A 36 -18.00 7.18 -0.68
N THR A 37 -18.63 7.49 0.46
CA THR A 37 -18.46 6.67 1.67
C THR A 37 -18.90 5.23 1.42
N THR A 38 -19.98 5.03 0.66
CA THR A 38 -20.46 3.69 0.29
C THR A 38 -19.45 2.90 -0.54
N ASP A 39 -18.77 3.56 -1.49
CA ASP A 39 -17.70 2.89 -2.26
C ASP A 39 -16.47 2.62 -1.38
N PHE A 40 -16.20 3.46 -0.39
CA PHE A 40 -15.10 3.24 0.54
C PHE A 40 -15.39 2.14 1.56
N ASP A 41 -16.64 1.99 1.99
CA ASP A 41 -17.06 1.02 3.00
C ASP A 41 -16.79 -0.45 2.59
N GLN A 42 -16.62 -0.71 1.29
CA GLN A 42 -16.20 -2.03 0.79
C GLN A 42 -14.83 -2.47 1.35
N PHE A 43 -14.00 -1.53 1.81
CA PHE A 43 -12.69 -1.80 2.39
C PHE A 43 -12.72 -2.05 3.90
N ASN A 44 -13.89 -1.91 4.55
CA ASN A 44 -14.00 -2.04 6.00
C ASN A 44 -13.59 -3.44 6.52
N PRO A 45 -14.03 -4.56 5.92
CA PRO A 45 -13.61 -5.90 6.36
C PRO A 45 -12.08 -6.07 6.38
N PHE A 46 -11.41 -5.55 5.35
CA PHE A 46 -9.96 -5.64 5.18
C PHE A 46 -9.17 -4.78 6.18
N THR A 47 -9.80 -3.75 6.74
CA THR A 47 -9.20 -2.95 7.81
C THR A 47 -9.08 -3.78 9.08
N PHE A 48 -10.11 -4.54 9.41
CA PHE A 48 -10.09 -5.46 10.56
C PHE A 48 -9.15 -6.65 10.33
N PHE A 49 -9.02 -7.15 9.10
CA PHE A 49 -7.98 -8.14 8.79
C PHE A 49 -6.57 -7.58 9.02
N ALA A 50 -6.27 -6.39 8.50
CA ALA A 50 -4.98 -5.74 8.74
C ALA A 50 -4.72 -5.49 10.24
N ALA A 51 -5.75 -5.08 11.00
CA ALA A 51 -5.66 -4.88 12.45
C ALA A 51 -5.44 -6.19 13.22
N SER A 52 -6.12 -7.28 12.85
CA SER A 52 -5.94 -8.60 13.46
C SER A 52 -4.53 -9.15 13.29
N ALA A 53 -3.76 -8.68 12.30
CA ALA A 53 -2.37 -9.11 12.10
C ALA A 53 -1.43 -8.67 13.24
N TYR A 54 -1.85 -7.74 14.10
CA TYR A 54 -1.11 -7.35 15.30
C TYR A 54 -1.33 -8.28 16.49
N CYS A 55 -2.22 -9.27 16.38
CA CYS A 55 -2.39 -10.28 17.40
C CYS A 55 -1.31 -11.38 17.32
N PRO A 56 -0.96 -11.98 18.47
CA PRO A 56 -0.16 -13.19 18.51
C PRO A 56 -0.76 -14.34 17.68
N PRO A 57 0.07 -15.25 17.12
CA PRO A 57 -0.39 -16.31 16.23
C PRO A 57 -1.40 -17.30 16.83
N ASP A 58 -1.34 -17.55 18.15
CA ASP A 58 -2.35 -18.38 18.83
C ASP A 58 -3.73 -17.73 18.75
N LYS A 59 -3.81 -16.40 18.85
CA LYS A 59 -5.06 -15.65 18.76
C LYS A 59 -5.60 -15.57 17.35
N THR A 60 -4.75 -15.32 16.34
CA THR A 60 -5.22 -15.30 14.95
C THR A 60 -5.58 -16.69 14.44
N LYS A 61 -4.90 -17.74 14.92
CA LYS A 61 -5.23 -19.13 14.57
C LYS A 61 -6.57 -19.58 15.17
N ASP A 62 -6.87 -19.18 16.40
CA ASP A 62 -8.16 -19.45 17.06
C ASP A 62 -9.23 -18.41 16.69
N TRP A 63 -8.89 -17.41 15.88
CA TRP A 63 -9.72 -16.25 15.52
C TRP A 63 -10.36 -15.54 16.73
N SER A 64 -9.53 -15.18 17.73
CA SER A 64 -9.95 -14.69 19.04
C SER A 64 -9.33 -13.33 19.44
N CYS A 65 -9.12 -12.43 18.48
CA CYS A 65 -8.56 -11.08 18.67
C CYS A 65 -9.54 -10.02 19.20
N GLY A 66 -10.61 -10.41 19.90
CA GLY A 66 -11.67 -9.49 20.32
C GLY A 66 -12.29 -8.78 19.12
N ALA A 67 -12.54 -7.47 19.26
CA ALA A 67 -13.31 -6.68 18.29
C ALA A 67 -12.83 -6.81 16.83
N ASN A 68 -11.53 -7.00 16.60
CA ASN A 68 -10.98 -7.17 15.24
C ASN A 68 -11.40 -8.50 14.59
N CYS A 69 -11.43 -9.61 15.35
CA CYS A 69 -11.94 -10.89 14.86
C CYS A 69 -13.47 -10.91 14.83
N ASP A 70 -14.11 -10.27 15.82
CA ASP A 70 -15.57 -10.18 15.92
C ASP A 70 -16.20 -9.43 14.73
N ALA A 71 -15.43 -8.54 14.08
CA ALA A 71 -15.84 -7.84 12.86
C ALA A 71 -15.91 -8.73 11.62
N ASN A 72 -15.19 -9.85 11.59
CA ASN A 72 -15.24 -10.86 10.52
C ASN A 72 -15.42 -12.26 11.13
N PRO A 73 -16.57 -12.57 11.76
CA PRO A 73 -16.72 -13.72 12.64
C PRO A 73 -16.69 -15.07 11.91
N ASN A 74 -16.89 -15.07 10.59
CA ASN A 74 -16.93 -16.28 9.76
C ASN A 74 -15.58 -16.64 9.14
N PHE A 75 -14.53 -15.85 9.37
CA PHE A 75 -13.19 -16.15 8.87
C PHE A 75 -12.67 -17.47 9.43
N GLN A 76 -11.98 -18.23 8.57
CA GLN A 76 -11.47 -19.56 8.86
C GLN A 76 -9.94 -19.56 8.72
N PRO A 77 -9.19 -19.32 9.82
CA PRO A 77 -7.74 -19.38 9.80
C PRO A 77 -7.24 -20.76 9.36
N THR A 78 -6.26 -20.77 8.46
CA THR A 78 -5.55 -21.98 8.02
C THR A 78 -4.18 -22.07 8.70
N ALA A 79 -3.45 -20.96 8.73
CA ALA A 79 -2.11 -20.88 9.32
C ALA A 79 -1.86 -19.50 9.92
N SER A 80 -1.04 -19.46 10.97
CA SER A 80 -0.54 -18.24 11.58
C SER A 80 0.88 -18.48 12.06
N GLY A 81 1.73 -17.45 12.01
CA GLY A 81 3.14 -17.55 12.41
C GLY A 81 3.78 -16.21 12.71
N GLY A 82 5.09 -16.23 12.90
CA GLY A 82 5.89 -15.08 13.36
C GLY A 82 5.98 -14.99 14.88
N ASP A 83 6.90 -14.16 15.37
CA ASP A 83 7.12 -13.89 16.79
C ASP A 83 6.91 -12.41 17.17
N GLY A 84 6.64 -11.55 16.18
CA GLY A 84 6.39 -10.13 16.35
C GLY A 84 7.66 -9.32 16.64
N SER A 85 8.83 -9.97 16.53
CA SER A 85 10.14 -9.39 16.73
C SER A 85 11.03 -9.66 15.53
N ASP A 86 11.64 -10.85 15.47
CA ASP A 86 12.57 -11.24 14.42
C ASP A 86 11.82 -11.60 13.13
N ILE A 87 10.58 -12.07 13.26
CA ILE A 87 9.64 -12.35 12.18
C ILE A 87 8.30 -11.69 12.53
N GLN A 88 7.82 -10.78 11.69
CA GLN A 88 6.52 -10.16 11.83
C GLN A 88 5.41 -11.22 11.88
N PHE A 89 4.37 -10.98 12.69
CA PHE A 89 3.22 -11.87 12.68
C PHE A 89 2.59 -11.90 11.29
N TRP A 90 2.06 -13.06 10.93
CA TRP A 90 1.32 -13.27 9.70
C TRP A 90 0.25 -14.33 9.90
N TYR A 91 -0.78 -14.30 9.06
CA TYR A 91 -1.76 -15.37 8.99
C TYR A 91 -2.37 -15.51 7.60
N VAL A 92 -2.89 -16.70 7.33
CA VAL A 92 -3.61 -17.07 6.11
C VAL A 92 -4.90 -17.77 6.53
N GLY A 93 -6.01 -17.44 5.87
CA GLY A 93 -7.28 -18.13 6.08
C GLY A 93 -8.29 -17.80 5.00
N PHE A 94 -9.44 -18.46 5.04
CA PHE A 94 -10.52 -18.24 4.08
C PHE A 94 -11.65 -17.44 4.73
N ASP A 95 -12.07 -16.38 4.04
CA ASP A 95 -13.29 -15.67 4.39
C ASP A 95 -14.43 -16.10 3.45
N PRO A 96 -15.48 -16.77 3.96
CA PRO A 96 -16.60 -17.21 3.13
C PRO A 96 -17.49 -16.05 2.68
N ASP A 97 -17.60 -14.97 3.46
CA ASP A 97 -18.47 -13.82 3.18
C ASP A 97 -17.92 -13.00 1.99
N LEU A 98 -16.60 -12.85 1.94
CA LEU A 98 -15.85 -12.20 0.86
C LEU A 98 -15.44 -13.18 -0.24
N SER A 99 -15.56 -14.48 0.00
CA SER A 99 -15.17 -15.55 -0.93
C SER A 99 -13.71 -15.43 -1.41
N THR A 100 -12.80 -15.14 -0.49
CA THR A 100 -11.37 -14.96 -0.76
C THR A 100 -10.52 -15.59 0.34
N ILE A 101 -9.34 -16.07 -0.04
CA ILE A 101 -8.27 -16.31 0.92
C ILE A 101 -7.71 -14.94 1.32
N VAL A 102 -7.51 -14.70 2.62
CA VAL A 102 -6.84 -13.51 3.13
C VAL A 102 -5.44 -13.92 3.57
N VAL A 103 -4.45 -13.17 3.11
CA VAL A 103 -3.06 -13.23 3.59
C VAL A 103 -2.79 -11.90 4.28
N ALA A 104 -2.39 -11.91 5.53
CA ALA A 104 -2.21 -10.69 6.31
C ALA A 104 -0.87 -10.67 7.03
N HIS A 105 -0.24 -9.50 7.04
CA HIS A 105 1.03 -9.26 7.72
C HIS A 105 0.95 -8.12 8.73
N GLN A 106 1.64 -8.32 9.85
CA GLN A 106 1.85 -7.31 10.88
C GLN A 106 2.77 -6.22 10.38
N GLY A 107 2.51 -4.99 10.79
CA GLY A 107 3.49 -3.90 10.70
C GLY A 107 4.33 -3.76 11.96
N THR A 108 5.34 -2.89 11.92
CA THR A 108 6.11 -2.56 13.12
C THR A 108 5.35 -1.59 14.04
N ASP A 109 5.77 -1.47 15.30
CA ASP A 109 5.37 -0.37 16.17
C ASP A 109 5.72 0.98 15.50
N PRO A 110 4.73 1.86 15.26
CA PRO A 110 4.98 3.16 14.62
C PRO A 110 5.94 4.07 15.37
N LYS A 111 6.11 3.90 16.69
CA LYS A 111 7.13 4.64 17.46
C LYS A 111 8.54 4.25 17.05
N LYS A 112 8.75 3.03 16.53
CA LYS A 112 10.02 2.58 15.98
C LYS A 112 10.26 3.09 14.56
N ILE A 113 9.24 3.59 13.86
CA ILE A 113 9.38 4.14 12.50
C ILE A 113 10.25 5.41 12.51
N GLN A 114 10.19 6.21 13.58
CA GLN A 114 11.09 7.35 13.71
C GLN A 114 12.55 6.92 13.82
N SER A 115 12.83 5.83 14.55
CA SER A 115 14.18 5.26 14.62
C SER A 115 14.66 4.73 13.27
N LEU A 116 13.78 4.07 12.50
CA LEU A 116 14.10 3.63 11.13
C LEU A 116 14.47 4.81 10.21
N LEU A 117 13.85 5.97 10.39
CA LEU A 117 14.17 7.16 9.61
C LEU A 117 15.51 7.79 9.99
N THR A 118 15.91 7.73 11.27
CA THR A 118 17.19 8.27 11.73
C THR A 118 18.37 7.41 11.35
N ASP A 119 18.17 6.09 11.28
CA ASP A 119 19.21 5.12 10.95
C ASP A 119 19.40 4.98 9.43
N ALA A 120 18.40 5.37 8.64
CA ALA A 120 18.43 5.59 7.18
C ALA A 120 19.04 4.44 6.33
N ASP A 121 18.84 3.19 6.76
CA ASP A 121 19.21 1.99 6.01
C ASP A 121 18.18 1.65 4.91
N PHE A 122 17.90 2.61 4.02
CA PHE A 122 16.99 2.41 2.89
C PHE A 122 17.78 2.06 1.62
N PHE A 123 17.99 0.78 1.39
CA PHE A 123 18.69 0.29 0.20
C PHE A 123 17.74 -0.42 -0.76
N LEU A 124 17.93 -0.19 -2.06
CA LEU A 124 17.27 -0.94 -3.12
C LEU A 124 18.12 -2.16 -3.46
N ASP A 125 17.55 -3.36 -3.32
CA ASP A 125 18.21 -4.63 -3.63
C ASP A 125 17.43 -5.42 -4.68
N ASN A 126 18.11 -6.40 -5.27
CA ASN A 126 17.54 -7.31 -6.24
C ASN A 126 16.69 -8.38 -5.56
N PHE A 127 15.70 -8.89 -6.28
CA PHE A 127 14.86 -9.99 -5.80
C PHE A 127 15.61 -11.34 -5.86
N ASP A 128 15.36 -12.24 -4.90
CA ASP A 128 15.80 -13.63 -4.98
C ASP A 128 15.07 -14.34 -6.13
N ALA A 129 15.81 -14.86 -7.10
CA ALA A 129 15.25 -15.48 -8.30
C ALA A 129 14.46 -16.78 -8.04
N ASN A 130 14.63 -17.44 -6.89
CA ASN A 130 13.82 -18.59 -6.50
C ASN A 130 12.46 -18.16 -5.95
N LEU A 131 12.42 -17.05 -5.21
CA LEU A 131 11.18 -16.49 -4.68
C LEU A 131 10.42 -15.73 -5.77
N PHE A 132 11.10 -14.97 -6.62
CA PHE A 132 10.50 -14.11 -7.65
C PHE A 132 11.05 -14.46 -9.04
N PRO A 133 10.67 -15.63 -9.60
CA PRO A 133 11.18 -16.08 -10.88
C PRO A 133 10.76 -15.15 -12.02
N GLY A 134 11.71 -14.84 -12.90
CA GLY A 134 11.45 -14.08 -14.13
C GLY A 134 11.42 -12.55 -13.96
N ILE A 135 11.74 -12.03 -12.78
CA ILE A 135 11.87 -10.59 -12.53
C ILE A 135 13.22 -10.07 -13.05
N SER A 136 13.20 -8.90 -13.70
CA SER A 136 14.40 -8.22 -14.22
C SER A 136 15.23 -7.62 -13.08
N ASP A 137 16.56 -7.61 -13.21
CA ASP A 137 17.49 -6.98 -12.25
C ASP A 137 17.29 -5.45 -12.11
N ASP A 138 16.59 -4.83 -13.06
CA ASP A 138 16.21 -3.41 -12.98
C ASP A 138 15.08 -3.17 -11.96
N ILE A 139 14.28 -4.20 -11.65
CA ILE A 139 13.19 -4.13 -10.67
C ILE A 139 13.79 -4.40 -9.29
N LYS A 140 13.74 -3.39 -8.42
CA LYS A 140 14.35 -3.46 -7.09
C LYS A 140 13.38 -3.01 -6.00
N ALA A 141 13.51 -3.63 -4.84
CA ALA A 141 12.74 -3.29 -3.65
C ALA A 141 13.63 -3.06 -2.44
N HIS A 142 13.05 -2.51 -1.38
CA HIS A 142 13.72 -2.26 -0.11
C HIS A 142 14.31 -3.56 0.45
N ASN A 143 15.62 -3.58 0.70
CA ASN A 143 16.35 -4.76 1.18
C ASN A 143 15.72 -5.36 2.44
N GLY A 144 15.40 -4.54 3.46
CA GLY A 144 14.79 -5.03 4.68
C GLY A 144 13.38 -5.60 4.49
N PHE A 145 12.63 -5.16 3.47
CA PHE A 145 11.31 -5.71 3.18
C PHE A 145 11.44 -7.05 2.45
N LEU A 146 12.43 -7.17 1.54
CA LEU A 146 12.76 -8.42 0.87
C LEU A 146 13.23 -9.48 1.87
N ASP A 147 14.13 -9.11 2.78
CA ASP A 147 14.64 -10.01 3.82
C ASP A 147 13.53 -10.51 4.74
N GLU A 148 12.63 -9.62 5.17
CA GLU A 148 11.51 -9.98 6.04
C GLU A 148 10.50 -10.88 5.33
N HIS A 149 10.11 -10.54 4.09
CA HIS A 149 9.21 -11.36 3.28
C HIS A 149 9.81 -12.77 3.03
N ALA A 150 11.11 -12.87 2.76
CA ALA A 150 11.76 -14.15 2.50
C ALA A 150 11.66 -15.14 3.67
N LYS A 151 11.54 -14.66 4.92
CA LYS A 151 11.41 -15.50 6.11
C LYS A 151 10.05 -16.22 6.17
N THR A 152 9.00 -15.63 5.61
CA THR A 152 7.61 -16.13 5.73
C THR A 152 7.06 -16.69 4.42
N ALA A 153 7.62 -16.29 3.28
CA ALA A 153 7.12 -16.63 1.95
C ALA A 153 6.88 -18.14 1.70
N PRO A 154 7.77 -19.08 2.10
CA PRO A 154 7.52 -20.51 1.90
C PRO A 154 6.31 -21.04 2.67
N ASP A 155 6.14 -20.59 3.92
CA ASP A 155 5.05 -21.04 4.78
C ASP A 155 3.71 -20.44 4.34
N ILE A 156 3.71 -19.18 3.90
CA ILE A 156 2.54 -18.51 3.33
C ILE A 156 2.14 -19.17 2.02
N LEU A 157 3.09 -19.46 1.11
CA LEU A 157 2.80 -20.17 -0.14
C LEU A 157 2.13 -21.53 0.13
N ALA A 158 2.68 -22.30 1.08
CA ALA A 158 2.13 -23.59 1.46
C ALA A 158 0.71 -23.45 2.04
N ALA A 159 0.49 -22.49 2.94
CA ALA A 159 -0.82 -22.23 3.53
C ALA A 159 -1.86 -21.81 2.48
N VAL A 160 -1.52 -20.87 1.59
CA VAL A 160 -2.41 -20.42 0.51
C VAL A 160 -2.77 -21.58 -0.41
N GLN A 161 -1.79 -22.37 -0.87
CA GLN A 161 -2.05 -23.53 -1.73
C GLN A 161 -2.91 -24.59 -1.04
N GLN A 162 -2.77 -24.76 0.27
CA GLN A 162 -3.63 -25.65 1.05
C GLN A 162 -5.06 -25.12 1.12
N THR A 163 -5.24 -23.85 1.49
CA THR A 163 -6.57 -23.22 1.56
C THR A 163 -7.27 -23.19 0.19
N MET A 164 -6.53 -22.95 -0.91
CA MET A 164 -7.08 -23.01 -2.28
C MET A 164 -7.67 -24.39 -2.59
N LYS A 165 -6.98 -25.48 -2.19
CA LYS A 165 -7.46 -26.85 -2.38
C LYS A 165 -8.70 -27.14 -1.54
N ASP A 166 -8.66 -26.75 -0.27
CA ASP A 166 -9.73 -27.05 0.69
C ASP A 166 -11.03 -26.31 0.36
N GLN A 167 -10.91 -25.07 -0.13
CA GLN A 167 -12.04 -24.18 -0.40
C GLN A 167 -12.42 -24.12 -1.89
N ASN A 168 -11.67 -24.83 -2.76
CA ASN A 168 -11.86 -24.82 -4.21
C ASN A 168 -11.99 -23.40 -4.79
N THR A 169 -11.04 -22.54 -4.43
CA THR A 169 -10.97 -21.13 -4.86
C THR A 169 -9.56 -20.79 -5.33
N ASN A 170 -9.46 -19.78 -6.21
CA ASN A 170 -8.20 -19.19 -6.62
C ASN A 170 -8.08 -17.71 -6.25
N LYS A 171 -9.05 -17.16 -5.50
CA LYS A 171 -9.08 -15.77 -5.10
C LYS A 171 -8.28 -15.55 -3.83
N VAL A 172 -7.33 -14.63 -3.90
CA VAL A 172 -6.47 -14.26 -2.77
C VAL A 172 -6.48 -12.74 -2.62
N THR A 173 -6.59 -12.26 -1.39
CA THR A 173 -6.47 -10.85 -1.04
C THR A 173 -5.36 -10.70 -0.02
N ALA A 174 -4.26 -10.04 -0.41
CA ALA A 174 -3.19 -9.69 0.50
C ALA A 174 -3.53 -8.37 1.21
N VAL A 175 -3.37 -8.32 2.53
CA VAL A 175 -3.67 -7.13 3.33
C VAL A 175 -2.59 -6.84 4.36
N GLY A 176 -2.47 -5.57 4.74
CA GLY A 176 -1.56 -5.19 5.80
C GLY A 176 -1.55 -3.70 6.06
N HIS A 177 -1.05 -3.35 7.23
CA HIS A 177 -0.88 -1.97 7.65
C HIS A 177 0.61 -1.67 7.89
N SER A 178 1.06 -0.46 7.58
CA SER A 178 2.46 -0.03 7.80
C SER A 178 3.45 -0.93 7.04
N LEU A 179 4.52 -1.41 7.70
CA LEU A 179 5.41 -2.47 7.19
C LEU A 179 4.61 -3.67 6.66
N GLY A 180 3.53 -4.08 7.32
CA GLY A 180 2.68 -5.18 6.86
C GLY A 180 2.04 -4.90 5.51
N GLY A 181 1.78 -3.64 5.17
CA GLY A 181 1.31 -3.25 3.84
C GLY A 181 2.37 -3.44 2.76
N ALA A 182 3.65 -3.21 3.09
CA ALA A 182 4.76 -3.48 2.19
C ALA A 182 4.94 -4.99 1.95
N LEU A 183 4.86 -5.78 3.03
CA LEU A 183 4.91 -7.24 2.95
C LEU A 183 3.73 -7.80 2.16
N ALA A 184 2.52 -7.27 2.35
CA ALA A 184 1.34 -7.65 1.57
C ALA A 184 1.48 -7.38 0.07
N LEU A 185 2.15 -6.28 -0.33
CA LEU A 185 2.44 -6.03 -1.74
C LEU A 185 3.45 -7.05 -2.29
N LEU A 186 4.48 -7.37 -1.51
CA LEU A 186 5.46 -8.40 -1.88
C LEU A 186 4.81 -9.78 -1.97
N ASP A 187 3.92 -10.15 -1.05
CA ASP A 187 3.12 -11.38 -1.11
C ASP A 187 2.26 -11.42 -2.36
N ALA A 188 1.60 -10.32 -2.71
CA ALA A 188 0.76 -10.25 -3.89
C ALA A 188 1.57 -10.53 -5.17
N MET A 189 2.75 -9.91 -5.28
CA MET A 189 3.70 -10.16 -6.36
C MET A 189 4.21 -11.61 -6.34
N PHE A 190 4.68 -12.08 -5.19
CA PHE A 190 5.24 -13.41 -4.98
C PHE A 190 4.23 -14.51 -5.37
N LEU A 191 3.03 -14.48 -4.80
CA LEU A 191 1.98 -15.47 -5.07
C LEU A 191 1.53 -15.43 -6.54
N SER A 192 1.48 -14.25 -7.18
CA SER A 192 1.16 -14.14 -8.61
C SER A 192 2.16 -14.86 -9.51
N LEU A 193 3.44 -14.90 -9.10
CA LEU A 193 4.52 -15.57 -9.83
C LEU A 193 4.57 -17.07 -9.51
N GLN A 194 4.27 -17.45 -8.26
CA GLN A 194 4.39 -18.83 -7.78
C GLN A 194 3.15 -19.69 -8.04
N ILE A 195 1.97 -19.09 -8.19
CA ILE A 195 0.70 -19.81 -8.34
C ILE A 195 0.07 -19.45 -9.69
N PRO A 196 0.26 -20.29 -10.72
CA PRO A 196 -0.38 -20.07 -12.01
C PRO A 196 -1.91 -19.97 -11.90
N GLY A 197 -2.48 -18.87 -12.40
CA GLY A 197 -3.93 -18.67 -12.44
C GLY A 197 -4.57 -18.21 -11.13
N VAL A 198 -3.78 -17.81 -10.13
CA VAL A 198 -4.30 -17.11 -8.95
C VAL A 198 -4.94 -15.77 -9.37
N ASP A 199 -6.12 -15.48 -8.84
CA ASP A 199 -6.75 -14.15 -8.95
C ASP A 199 -6.42 -13.40 -7.66
N ILE A 200 -5.31 -12.66 -7.68
CA ILE A 200 -4.80 -11.96 -6.51
C ILE A 200 -5.06 -10.46 -6.60
N GLN A 201 -5.48 -9.90 -5.48
CA GLN A 201 -5.52 -8.46 -5.25
C GLN A 201 -4.83 -8.11 -3.94
N MET A 202 -4.48 -6.84 -3.77
CA MET A 202 -3.93 -6.31 -2.55
C MET A 202 -4.74 -5.09 -2.09
N ILE A 203 -5.05 -5.03 -0.80
CA ILE A 203 -5.64 -3.87 -0.12
C ILE A 203 -4.82 -3.58 1.13
N ASN A 204 -4.15 -2.44 1.17
CA ASN A 204 -3.31 -2.08 2.32
C ASN A 204 -3.54 -0.67 2.84
N TYR A 205 -2.94 -0.39 3.99
CA TYR A 205 -3.16 0.81 4.77
C TYR A 205 -1.82 1.39 5.21
N GLY A 206 -1.55 2.66 4.90
CA GLY A 206 -0.33 3.33 5.37
C GLY A 206 0.96 2.70 4.87
N GLN A 207 0.95 2.10 3.68
CA GLN A 207 2.10 1.39 3.13
C GLN A 207 3.25 2.36 2.81
N PRO A 208 4.51 2.07 3.20
CA PRO A 208 5.68 2.82 2.75
C PRO A 208 5.98 2.54 1.27
N ARG A 209 6.84 3.35 0.63
CA ARG A 209 7.32 3.03 -0.72
C ARG A 209 8.14 1.75 -0.67
N VAL A 210 7.81 0.79 -1.54
CA VAL A 210 8.43 -0.55 -1.48
C VAL A 210 9.62 -0.69 -2.41
N GLY A 211 9.58 -0.08 -3.59
CA GLY A 211 10.62 -0.27 -4.59
C GLY A 211 10.88 0.94 -5.46
N ASN A 212 11.66 0.72 -6.51
CA ASN A 212 12.05 1.75 -7.46
C ASN A 212 10.96 1.98 -8.53
N GLN A 213 11.25 2.87 -9.48
CA GLN A 213 10.32 3.15 -10.60
C GLN A 213 9.96 1.90 -11.40
N ALA A 214 10.95 1.04 -11.72
CA ALA A 214 10.71 -0.19 -12.47
C ALA A 214 9.81 -1.17 -11.69
N PHE A 215 9.96 -1.23 -10.37
CA PHE A 215 9.06 -1.97 -9.49
C PHE A 215 7.64 -1.42 -9.53
N ALA A 216 7.46 -0.10 -9.36
CA ALA A 216 6.15 0.53 -9.40
C ALA A 216 5.43 0.29 -10.74
N ASP A 217 6.17 0.39 -11.86
CA ASP A 217 5.64 0.13 -13.20
C ASP A 217 5.26 -1.35 -13.40
N PHE A 218 6.06 -2.27 -12.85
CA PHE A 218 5.76 -3.70 -12.87
C PHE A 218 4.48 -4.00 -12.09
N VAL A 219 4.33 -3.45 -10.89
CA VAL A 219 3.14 -3.63 -10.06
C VAL A 219 1.89 -3.10 -10.77
N ASP A 220 1.94 -1.87 -11.29
CA ASP A 220 0.82 -1.24 -12.00
C ASP A 220 0.39 -2.04 -13.24
N ALA A 221 1.32 -2.73 -13.90
CA ALA A 221 1.04 -3.53 -15.08
C ALA A 221 0.49 -4.93 -14.79
N ASN A 222 0.76 -5.50 -13.61
CA ASN A 222 0.55 -6.93 -13.36
C ASN A 222 -0.38 -7.24 -12.18
N LEU A 223 -0.61 -6.30 -11.26
CA LEU A 223 -1.34 -6.56 -10.01
C LEU A 223 -2.57 -5.65 -9.85
N LYS A 224 -3.61 -6.19 -9.21
CA LYS A 224 -4.77 -5.42 -8.75
C LYS A 224 -4.47 -4.91 -7.34
N ILE A 225 -4.35 -3.60 -7.18
CA ILE A 225 -3.92 -3.00 -5.91
C ILE A 225 -4.84 -1.84 -5.52
N THR A 226 -5.04 -1.67 -4.22
CA THR A 226 -5.64 -0.50 -3.60
C THR A 226 -4.81 -0.09 -2.39
N ARG A 227 -4.33 1.16 -2.40
CA ARG A 227 -3.56 1.73 -1.28
C ARG A 227 -4.39 2.75 -0.54
N ILE A 228 -4.69 2.50 0.72
CA ILE A 228 -5.43 3.42 1.57
C ILE A 228 -4.41 4.21 2.39
N THR A 229 -4.50 5.53 2.30
CA THR A 229 -3.64 6.45 3.04
C THR A 229 -4.49 7.47 3.78
N SER A 230 -3.95 8.03 4.85
CA SER A 230 -4.71 8.90 5.74
C SER A 230 -3.90 10.14 6.08
N ARG A 231 -4.52 11.29 5.83
CA ARG A 231 -4.10 12.59 6.33
C ARG A 231 -2.60 12.84 6.09
N LYS A 232 -1.88 13.24 7.13
CA LYS A 232 -0.44 13.52 7.06
C LYS A 232 0.40 12.36 7.56
N ASP A 233 -0.09 11.12 7.42
CA ASP A 233 0.68 9.93 7.74
C ASP A 233 2.08 9.97 7.11
N LEU A 234 3.08 9.83 7.97
CA LEU A 234 4.50 9.80 7.64
C LEU A 234 4.90 8.58 6.81
N VAL A 235 4.23 7.45 6.99
CA VAL A 235 4.70 6.17 6.45
C VAL A 235 4.61 6.10 4.91
N PRO A 236 3.51 6.53 4.26
CA PRO A 236 3.44 6.59 2.81
C PRO A 236 4.46 7.49 2.14
N ILE A 237 5.10 8.40 2.87
CA ILE A 237 6.10 9.31 2.29
C ILE A 237 7.54 8.84 2.48
N ILE A 238 7.76 7.65 3.06
CA ILE A 238 9.07 7.05 3.29
C ILE A 238 9.15 5.64 2.64
N PRO A 239 10.34 5.19 2.21
CA PRO A 239 11.53 5.98 1.96
C PRO A 239 11.27 7.12 0.95
N GLY A 240 12.10 8.16 1.00
CA GLY A 240 11.89 9.35 0.17
C GLY A 240 12.16 9.10 -1.31
N ARG A 241 11.41 9.77 -2.19
CA ARG A 241 11.60 9.66 -3.66
C ARG A 241 13.00 10.00 -4.15
N PHE A 242 13.72 10.86 -3.43
CA PHE A 242 15.09 11.24 -3.74
C PHE A 242 16.09 10.07 -3.58
N LEU A 243 15.71 9.00 -2.88
CA LEU A 243 16.48 7.76 -2.73
C LEU A 243 16.19 6.75 -3.87
N GLY A 244 15.38 7.15 -4.86
CA GLY A 244 15.00 6.28 -5.98
C GLY A 244 13.75 5.44 -5.75
N PHE A 245 13.11 5.57 -4.58
CA PHE A 245 11.86 4.89 -4.24
C PHE A 245 10.65 5.57 -4.90
N LYS A 246 9.65 4.76 -5.25
CA LYS A 246 8.46 5.19 -5.96
C LYS A 246 7.26 4.37 -5.49
N HIS A 247 6.12 5.03 -5.30
CA HIS A 247 4.85 4.32 -5.14
C HIS A 247 4.27 3.94 -6.49
N GLU A 248 3.73 2.74 -6.56
CA GLU A 248 2.69 2.31 -7.50
C GLU A 248 1.41 3.17 -7.40
N SER A 249 0.50 3.01 -8.36
CA SER A 249 -0.72 3.79 -8.50
C SER A 249 -1.83 3.36 -7.50
N SER A 250 -3.08 3.70 -7.79
CA SER A 250 -4.30 3.27 -7.07
C SER A 250 -4.39 3.70 -5.60
N GLU A 251 -4.00 4.94 -5.32
CA GLU A 251 -4.19 5.55 -4.01
C GLU A 251 -5.64 6.01 -3.80
N ILE A 252 -6.19 5.64 -2.64
CA ILE A 252 -7.37 6.24 -2.04
C ILE A 252 -6.90 6.95 -0.77
N HIS A 253 -7.15 8.25 -0.69
CA HIS A 253 -6.67 9.10 0.40
C HIS A 253 -7.82 9.66 1.23
N ILE A 254 -7.71 9.58 2.55
CA ILE A 254 -8.59 10.25 3.51
C ILE A 254 -7.94 11.60 3.87
N GLU A 255 -8.51 12.72 3.43
CA GLU A 255 -7.90 14.04 3.58
C GLU A 255 -7.78 14.51 5.04
N SER A 256 -6.72 15.28 5.35
CA SER A 256 -6.51 15.90 6.67
C SER A 256 -7.57 16.93 7.06
N GLY A 257 -8.27 17.50 6.09
CA GLY A 257 -9.24 18.59 6.28
C GLY A 257 -10.54 18.12 6.93
N ASP A 258 -11.56 17.91 6.11
CA ASP A 258 -12.87 17.41 6.55
C ASP A 258 -12.94 15.87 6.64
N GLY A 259 -11.86 15.18 6.22
CA GLY A 259 -11.84 13.73 6.11
C GLY A 259 -12.65 13.20 4.95
N SER A 260 -12.84 14.02 3.92
CA SER A 260 -13.25 13.58 2.59
C SER A 260 -12.31 12.50 2.05
N ILE A 261 -12.85 11.64 1.20
CA ILE A 261 -12.15 10.51 0.63
C ILE A 261 -12.01 10.77 -0.86
N VAL A 262 -10.79 10.65 -1.37
CA VAL A 262 -10.47 10.93 -2.78
C VAL A 262 -9.64 9.81 -3.39
N SER A 263 -9.82 9.61 -4.69
CA SER A 263 -8.94 8.77 -5.50
C SER A 263 -7.85 9.65 -6.11
N CYS A 264 -6.62 9.20 -5.92
CA CYS A 264 -5.40 9.88 -6.31
C CYS A 264 -4.77 9.13 -7.50
N PRO A 265 -4.98 9.62 -8.74
CA PRO A 265 -4.54 8.89 -9.93
C PRO A 265 -3.03 8.97 -10.13
N GLY A 266 -2.46 7.85 -10.54
CA GLY A 266 -1.05 7.70 -10.87
C GLY A 266 -0.14 7.55 -9.65
N GLN A 267 1.14 7.45 -9.93
CA GLN A 267 2.20 7.15 -8.96
C GLN A 267 2.72 8.41 -8.25
N ASP A 268 2.76 8.41 -6.91
CA ASP A 268 3.10 9.57 -6.05
C ASP A 268 2.42 10.86 -6.52
N ASN A 269 1.08 10.89 -6.49
CA ASN A 269 0.35 12.09 -6.86
C ASN A 269 0.66 13.24 -5.88
N THR A 270 1.19 14.35 -6.41
CA THR A 270 1.64 15.49 -5.62
C THR A 270 0.55 16.53 -5.39
N ASP A 271 -0.69 16.25 -5.79
CA ASP A 271 -1.83 17.07 -5.43
C ASP A 271 -1.97 17.16 -3.90
N SER A 272 -2.31 18.34 -3.38
CA SER A 272 -2.45 18.56 -1.94
C SER A 272 -3.55 17.71 -1.28
N GLN A 273 -4.46 17.15 -2.07
CA GLN A 273 -5.49 16.22 -1.60
C GLN A 273 -5.00 14.76 -1.51
N CYS A 274 -3.76 14.47 -1.92
CA CYS A 274 -3.17 13.13 -1.90
C CYS A 274 -2.02 13.05 -0.90
N SER A 275 -1.69 11.87 -0.38
CA SER A 275 -0.70 11.69 0.69
C SER A 275 0.65 12.35 0.39
N THR A 276 1.16 12.20 -0.84
CA THR A 276 2.46 12.79 -1.22
C THR A 276 2.43 14.32 -1.26
N GLY A 277 1.28 14.93 -1.59
CA GLY A 277 1.11 16.38 -1.60
C GLY A 277 0.65 16.98 -0.27
N ASP A 278 -0.07 16.21 0.57
CA ASP A 278 -0.51 16.64 1.90
C ASP A 278 0.65 16.55 2.91
N ALA A 279 1.32 15.38 2.99
CA ALA A 279 2.53 15.15 3.77
C ALA A 279 3.80 15.45 2.95
N LYS A 280 4.03 16.73 2.60
CA LYS A 280 5.11 17.12 1.66
C LYS A 280 6.52 16.71 2.09
N ASN A 281 6.75 16.54 3.39
CA ASN A 281 8.03 16.17 3.97
C ASN A 281 7.86 15.74 5.44
N LEU A 282 8.93 15.21 6.04
CA LEU A 282 8.94 14.71 7.41
C LEU A 282 8.65 15.79 8.49
N PHE A 283 8.74 17.09 8.17
CA PHE A 283 8.39 18.17 9.12
C PHE A 283 6.90 18.52 9.11
N VAL A 284 6.17 18.12 8.07
CA VAL A 284 4.72 18.33 7.93
C VAL A 284 3.94 17.07 8.29
N ALA A 285 4.55 15.91 8.07
CA ALA A 285 3.98 14.63 8.40
C ALA A 285 3.80 14.42 9.91
N ASP A 286 2.82 13.60 10.28
CA ASP A 286 2.49 13.23 11.65
C ASP A 286 2.41 11.70 11.77
N VAL A 287 3.15 11.15 12.73
CA VAL A 287 3.12 9.72 13.03
C VAL A 287 1.79 9.32 13.69
N GLU A 288 1.10 10.24 14.35
CA GLU A 288 -0.19 9.97 14.98
C GLU A 288 -1.29 9.66 13.94
N ASP A 289 -1.21 10.29 12.77
CA ASP A 289 -2.12 10.05 11.64
C ASP A 289 -1.92 8.65 11.02
N HIS A 290 -0.80 7.98 11.30
CA HIS A 290 -0.55 6.59 10.91
C HIS A 290 -1.44 5.61 11.69
N PHE A 291 -1.64 5.85 12.99
CA PHE A 291 -2.53 5.01 13.79
C PHE A 291 -4.00 5.21 13.38
N GLY A 292 -4.34 6.43 12.96
CA GLY A 292 -5.69 6.94 12.63
C GLY A 292 -6.50 6.14 11.62
N MET A 293 -5.88 5.31 10.79
CA MET A 293 -6.57 4.54 9.75
C MET A 293 -7.52 3.48 10.29
N CYS A 294 -7.28 2.97 11.51
CA CYS A 294 -8.20 2.08 12.20
C CYS A 294 -9.39 2.81 12.88
N PHE A 295 -9.34 4.15 13.01
CA PHE A 295 -10.20 4.91 13.93
C PHE A 295 -11.44 5.56 13.29
N ARG A 296 -11.78 5.26 12.03
CA ARG A 296 -12.92 5.90 11.35
C ARG A 296 -14.02 4.99 10.81
N ILE A 297 -13.99 3.68 11.08
CA ILE A 297 -15.06 2.77 10.61
C ILE A 297 -16.32 2.80 11.51
N SER A 298 -16.25 3.36 12.73
CA SER A 298 -17.41 3.42 13.63
C SER A 298 -18.34 4.64 13.47
N VAL A 299 -18.05 5.63 12.61
CA VAL A 299 -18.79 6.93 12.63
C VAL A 299 -19.89 7.08 11.57
N ILE A 300 -20.13 6.08 10.70
CA ILE A 300 -21.22 6.18 9.70
C ILE A 300 -22.38 5.19 9.95
N MET A 301 -22.23 4.22 10.87
CA MET A 301 -23.30 3.27 11.18
C MET A 301 -24.24 3.63 12.33
N ASP A 302 -24.04 4.75 13.04
CA ASP A 302 -24.93 5.15 14.14
C ASP A 302 -25.66 6.47 13.87
N THR A 303 -26.51 6.48 12.85
CA THR A 303 -27.66 7.39 12.81
C THR A 303 -28.96 6.60 12.86
N ALA A 304 -29.10 5.71 13.84
CA ALA A 304 -30.38 5.06 14.13
C ALA A 304 -30.52 4.54 15.58
N ALA A 305 -29.96 5.23 16.58
CA ALA A 305 -30.30 4.96 17.99
C ALA A 305 -30.38 6.25 18.82
N GLU A 306 -31.60 6.79 18.85
CA GLU A 306 -32.25 7.62 19.88
C GLU A 306 -31.43 8.36 20.97
N HIS A 307 -31.63 9.69 20.94
CA HIS A 307 -32.21 10.45 22.07
C HIS A 307 -31.58 10.26 23.47
N ARG A 308 -30.54 11.06 23.79
CA ARG A 308 -30.41 11.88 25.03
C ARG A 308 -29.03 12.52 25.12
N ALA A 309 -28.96 13.83 24.88
CA ALA A 309 -28.28 14.84 25.71
C ALA A 309 -28.06 16.10 24.86
N ARG A 310 -28.95 17.08 25.04
CA ARG A 310 -28.66 18.48 24.69
C ARG A 310 -27.65 19.00 25.71
N THR A 311 -26.53 19.57 25.23
CA THR A 311 -25.85 20.81 25.67
C THR A 311 -24.35 20.76 25.36
N ALA A 312 -23.96 20.98 24.11
CA ALA A 312 -22.66 21.53 23.68
C ALA A 312 -22.81 21.95 22.20
N GLY A 313 -22.07 22.98 21.75
CA GLY A 313 -22.24 23.65 20.44
C GLY A 313 -22.02 22.77 19.19
N PRO A 314 -22.10 23.34 17.97
CA PRO A 314 -22.33 22.62 16.71
C PRO A 314 -21.13 21.78 16.20
N TYR A 315 -20.13 21.54 17.03
CA TYR A 315 -19.01 20.66 16.71
C TYR A 315 -18.96 19.57 17.77
N GLY A 316 -19.49 18.40 17.41
CA GLY A 316 -19.27 17.18 18.18
C GLY A 316 -17.78 16.97 18.30
N SER A 317 -17.31 16.83 19.54
CA SER A 317 -15.97 16.34 19.84
C SER A 317 -15.71 15.07 19.03
N VAL A 318 -14.65 15.06 18.24
CA VAL A 318 -14.10 13.82 17.68
C VAL A 318 -13.76 12.93 18.88
N GLN A 319 -14.62 11.98 19.21
CA GLN A 319 -14.26 10.95 20.17
C GLN A 319 -13.32 9.99 19.43
N MET A 320 -12.09 9.89 19.92
CA MET A 320 -11.24 8.74 19.64
C MET A 320 -12.03 7.50 20.06
N ASP A 321 -12.42 6.66 19.10
CA ASP A 321 -12.97 5.36 19.43
C ASP A 321 -11.84 4.51 20.04
N THR A 322 -11.91 4.31 21.35
CA THR A 322 -10.91 3.59 22.15
C THR A 322 -11.03 2.07 22.02
N SER A 323 -11.82 1.55 21.06
CA SER A 323 -12.07 0.12 20.89
C SER A 323 -10.97 -0.64 20.11
N CYS A 324 -10.00 0.05 19.50
CA CYS A 324 -8.78 -0.57 19.00
C CYS A 324 -7.62 -0.29 19.98
N PRO A 325 -6.94 -1.31 20.54
CA PRO A 325 -5.95 -1.08 21.57
C PRO A 325 -4.73 -0.33 21.00
N PRO A 326 -4.12 0.59 21.77
CA PRO A 326 -2.79 1.09 21.45
C PRO A 326 -1.83 -0.08 21.63
N SER A 327 -1.00 -0.37 20.62
CA SER A 327 0.21 -1.21 20.70
C SER A 327 0.07 -2.50 21.52
N ALA A 328 0.11 -3.67 20.86
CA ALA A 328 0.47 -4.90 21.56
C ALA A 328 1.78 -4.67 22.33
N SER A 329 1.68 -4.64 23.66
CA SER A 329 2.80 -4.62 24.59
C SER A 329 3.22 -6.03 24.97
#